data_AF-Q23H48-F1
#
_entry.id   AF-Q23H48-F1
#
_cell.length_a   1.000
_cell.length_b   1.000
_cell.length_c   1.000
_cell.angle_alpha   90.00
_cell.angle_beta   90.00
_cell.angle_gamma   90.00
#
_symmetry.space_group_name_H-M   'P 1'
#
loop_
_entity.id
_entity.type
_entity.pdbx_description
1 polymer ?
#
loop_
_entity_poly.entity_id
_entity_poly.type
_entity_poly.pdbx_seq_one_letter_code
_entity_poly.pdbx_strand_id
1 'polypeptide(L)' 'MDPIKLHNYAEQRCHTYGCQVSACMREANNPSKCNQLLAVLQECIEKEKKYVLENYKKPQKQ' A
#
# COMPACT_ATOMS: atom_id res chain seq x y z
N MET A 1 -1.46 16.06 -7.49
CA MET A 1 -1.87 14.68 -7.81
C MET A 1 -3.13 14.37 -7.01
N ASP A 2 -4.15 13.80 -7.65
CA ASP A 2 -5.41 13.46 -7.00
C ASP A 2 -5.19 12.41 -5.89
N PRO A 3 -5.70 12.62 -4.66
CA PRO A 3 -5.40 11.75 -3.52
C PRO A 3 -6.00 10.35 -3.67
N ILE A 4 -7.12 10.21 -4.38
CA ILE A 4 -7.77 8.91 -4.65
C ILE A 4 -6.93 8.13 -5.67
N LYS A 5 -6.48 8.78 -6.75
CA LYS A 5 -5.56 8.16 -7.72
C LYS A 5 -4.24 7.74 -7.09
N LEU A 6 -3.69 8.58 -6.20
CA LEU A 6 -2.46 8.26 -5.48
C LEU A 6 -2.64 7.07 -4.53
N HIS A 7 -3.78 6.99 -3.83
CA HIS A 7 -4.13 5.85 -3.00
C HIS A 7 -4.24 4.57 -3.83
N ASN A 8 -5.01 4.59 -4.92
CA ASN A 8 -5.19 3.43 -5.80
C ASN A 8 -3.88 2.96 -6.44
N TYR A 9 -3.01 3.90 -6.84
CA TYR A 9 -1.69 3.56 -7.36
C TYR A 9 -0.83 2.85 -6.31
N ALA A 10 -0.75 3.42 -5.10
CA ALA A 10 0.02 2.82 -4.01
C ALA A 10 -0.56 1.47 -3.59
N GLU A 11 -1.89 1.32 -3.56
CA GLU A 11 -2.56 0.05 -3.27
C GLU A 11 -2.25 -1.02 -4.33
N GLN A 12 -2.29 -0.68 -5.63
CA GLN A 12 -1.91 -1.60 -6.70
C GLN A 12 -0.46 -2.06 -6.58
N ARG A 13 0.47 -1.16 -6.20
CA ARG A 13 1.88 -1.49 -5.99
C ARG A 13 2.08 -2.41 -4.79
N CYS A 14 1.21 -2.30 -3.79
CA CYS A 14 1.22 -3.10 -2.57
C CYS A 14 0.23 -4.28 -2.61
N HIS A 15 -0.32 -4.62 -3.78
CA HIS A 15 -1.38 -5.61 -3.96
C HIS A 15 -1.06 -6.98 -3.33
N THR A 16 0.20 -7.42 -3.39
CA THR A 16 0.66 -8.67 -2.77
C THR A 16 0.35 -8.72 -1.27
N TYR A 17 0.58 -7.63 -0.54
CA TYR A 17 0.27 -7.56 0.90
C TYR A 17 -1.25 -7.52 1.12
N GLY A 18 -1.99 -6.86 0.22
CA GLY A 18 -3.46 -6.87 0.22
C GLY A 18 -4.02 -8.29 0.13
N CYS A 19 -3.52 -9.11 -0.81
CA CYS A 19 -3.91 -10.52 -0.92
C CYS A 19 -3.58 -11.32 0.34
N GLN A 20 -2.43 -11.08 0.97
CA GLN A 20 -2.04 -11.77 2.21
C GLN A 20 -2.93 -11.39 3.39
N VAL A 21 -3.32 -10.12 3.50
CA VAL A 21 -4.28 -9.66 4.51
C VAL A 21 -5.64 -10.32 4.27
N SER A 22 -6.15 -10.32 3.03
CA SER A 22 -7.42 -10.96 2.69
C SER A 22 -7.41 -12.47 2.97
N ALA A 23 -6.32 -13.17 2.63
CA ALA A 23 -6.15 -14.58 2.95
C ALA A 23 -6.14 -14.82 4.47
N CYS A 24 -5.38 -14.01 5.22
CA CYS A 24 -5.31 -14.12 6.67
C CYS A 24 -6.68 -13.88 7.34
N MET A 25 -7.39 -12.83 6.92
CA MET A 25 -8.73 -12.51 7.43
C MET A 25 -9.75 -13.61 7.09
N ARG A 26 -9.63 -14.24 5.90
CA ARG A 26 -10.50 -15.34 5.48
C ARG A 26 -10.23 -16.63 6.26
N GLU A 27 -8.97 -16.92 6.58
CA GLU A 27 -8.60 -18.11 7.35
C GLU A 27 -8.83 -17.94 8.86
N ALA A 28 -9.02 -16.71 9.34
CA ALA A 28 -9.48 -16.33 10.69
C ALA A 28 -8.77 -17.01 11.89
N ASN A 29 -7.61 -17.65 11.69
CA ASN A 29 -6.95 -18.44 12.73
C ASN A 29 -6.07 -17.60 13.66
N ASN A 30 -5.60 -16.42 13.24
CA ASN A 30 -4.67 -15.60 14.02
C ASN A 30 -4.84 -14.09 13.77
N PRO A 31 -5.74 -13.40 14.50
CA PRO A 31 -5.98 -11.97 14.31
C PRO A 31 -4.73 -11.11 14.52
N SER A 32 -3.84 -11.49 15.43
CA SER A 32 -2.56 -10.79 15.64
C SER A 32 -1.66 -10.84 14.40
N LYS A 33 -1.61 -11.97 13.69
CA LYS A 33 -0.83 -12.11 12.46
C LYS A 33 -1.45 -11.29 11.32
N CYS A 34 -2.78 -11.25 11.25
CA CYS A 34 -3.48 -10.44 10.25
C CYS A 34 -3.29 -8.95 10.49
N ASN A 35 -3.28 -8.51 11.75
CA ASN A 35 -2.98 -7.12 12.12
C ASN A 35 -1.53 -6.74 11.78
N GLN A 36 -0.56 -7.65 11.97
CA GLN A 36 0.81 -7.42 11.52
C GLN A 36 0.89 -7.26 9.99
N LEU A 37 0.21 -8.12 9.22
CA LEU A 37 0.15 -8.00 7.75
C LEU A 37 -0.55 -6.71 7.31
N LEU A 38 -1.58 -6.27 8.03
CA LEU A 38 -2.26 -5.01 7.77
C LEU A 38 -1.32 -3.82 8.00
N ALA A 39 -0.54 -3.83 9.08
CA ALA A 39 0.46 -2.80 9.34
C ALA A 39 1.53 -2.75 8.23
N VAL A 40 1.98 -3.91 7.74
CA VAL A 40 2.92 -3.99 6.61
C VAL A 40 2.30 -3.43 5.32
N LEU A 41 1.04 -3.75 5.04
CA LEU A 41 0.32 -3.19 3.88
C LEU A 41 0.23 -1.66 3.98
N GLN A 42 -0.13 -1.12 5.15
CA GLN A 42 -0.20 0.32 5.37
C GLN A 42 1.17 0.99 5.18
N GLU A 43 2.23 0.42 5.74
CA GLU A 43 3.59 0.93 5.57
C GLU A 43 4.01 0.95 4.09
N CYS A 44 3.71 -0.11 3.34
CA CYS A 44 3.95 -0.17 1.91
C CYS A 44 3.22 0.96 1.16
N ILE A 45 1.94 1.16 1.46
CA ILE A 45 1.12 2.21 0.84
C ILE A 45 1.70 3.59 1.15
N GLU A 46 2.10 3.86 2.39
CA GLU A 46 2.70 5.15 2.77
C GLU A 46 4.04 5.39 2.09
N LYS A 47 4.89 4.36 1.98
CA LYS A 47 6.16 4.43 1.26
C LYS A 47 5.96 4.73 -0.23
N GLU A 48 5.03 4.04 -0.89
CA GLU A 48 4.72 4.28 -2.31
C GLU A 48 4.09 5.66 -2.51
N LYS A 49 3.19 6.10 -1.62
CA LYS A 49 2.63 7.47 -1.66
C LYS A 49 3.74 8.51 -1.57
N LYS A 50 4.67 8.34 -0.62
CA LYS A 50 5.81 9.24 -0.44
C LYS A 50 6.72 9.24 -1.67
N TYR A 51 7.09 8.05 -2.19
CA TYR A 51 7.88 7.91 -3.40
C TYR A 51 7.26 8.64 -4.58
N VAL A 52 5.96 8.46 -4.81
CA VAL A 52 5.25 9.12 -5.91
C VAL A 52 5.20 10.62 -5.70
N LEU A 53 4.93 11.11 -4.48
CA LEU A 53 4.92 12.55 -4.20
C LEU A 53 6.30 13.19 -4.38
N GLU A 54 7.38 12.50 -4.01
CA GLU A 54 8.75 12.97 -4.19
C GLU A 54 9.17 12.95 -5.67
N ASN A 55 8.78 11.94 -6.45
CA ASN A 55 9.11 11.85 -7.87
C ASN A 55 8.20 12.68 -8.77
N TYR A 56 6.93 12.88 -8.41
CA TYR A 56 5.99 13.76 -9.13
C TYR A 56 6.39 15.24 -9.00
N LYS A 57 7.05 15.63 -7.89
CA LYS A 57 7.57 16.98 -7.70
C LYS A 57 8.89 17.25 -8.45
N LYS A 58 9.57 16.23 -8.97
CA LYS A 58 10.69 16.45 -9.87
C LYS A 58 10.10 16.83 -11.23
N PRO A 59 10.38 18.04 -11.76
CA PRO A 59 10.00 18.33 -13.13
C PRO A 59 10.63 17.25 -14.00
N GLN A 60 9.81 16.54 -14.78
CA GLN A 60 10.32 15.76 -15.90
C GLN A 60 11.08 16.76 -16.77
N LYS A 61 12.41 16.71 -16.74
CA LYS A 61 13.23 17.45 -17.70
C LYS A 61 12.82 16.94 -19.08
N GLN A 62 12.15 17.82 -19.84
CA GLN A 62 12.01 17.75 -21.29
C GLN A 62 13.38 17.59 -21.94
#